data_AF-A0A7S2AQR8-F1
#
_entry.id   AF-A0A7S2AQR8-F1
#
_cell.length_a   1.000
_cell.length_b   1.000
_cell.length_c   1.000
_cell.angle_alpha   90.00
_cell.angle_beta   90.00
_cell.angle_gamma   90.00
#
_symmetry.space_group_name_H-M   'P 1'
#
loop_
_entity.id
_entity.type
_entity.pdbx_description
1 polymer ?
#
loop_
_entity_poly.entity_id
_entity_poly.type
_entity_poly.pdbx_seq_one_letter_code
_entity_poly.pdbx_strand_id
1 'polypeptide(L)'
;QFRLLLRAPKELKLLYLINFLNSYKYFATCLVLPLIATEEFGFTDVEAGEIYGAWGLLITFWSIAASFLVDNVGVRFTACLSTGISIISRCFLVFSTSKASLLFVVLVLAPAGDGLFDNAFNVGLKKLTTKSTRPFAFAIAYTVMNLGGAFSDNLT
;
A
#
# COMPACT_ATOMS: atom_id res chain seq x y z
N GLN A 1 13.31 25.56 4.67
CA GLN A 1 13.16 24.12 4.92
C GLN A 1 13.13 23.27 3.64
N PHE A 2 12.57 23.73 2.51
CA PHE A 2 12.66 23.03 1.20
C PHE A 2 14.08 22.66 0.72
N ARG A 3 15.12 23.45 1.06
CA ARG A 3 16.51 23.10 0.74
C ARG A 3 16.99 21.79 1.39
N LEU A 4 16.33 21.32 2.47
CA LEU A 4 16.62 20.04 3.11
C LEU A 4 16.15 18.85 2.26
N LEU A 5 15.11 19.01 1.43
CA LEU A 5 14.66 17.99 0.48
C LEU A 5 15.63 17.82 -0.69
N LEU A 6 16.19 18.93 -1.19
CA LEU A 6 17.17 18.89 -2.27
C LEU A 6 18.48 18.22 -1.82
N ARG A 7 18.88 18.45 -0.57
CA ARG A 7 20.02 17.82 0.11
C ARG A 7 19.69 16.47 0.78
N ALA A 8 18.47 15.98 0.63
CA ALA A 8 18.07 14.71 1.21
C ALA A 8 18.89 13.57 0.59
N PRO A 9 19.24 12.52 1.38
CA PRO A 9 19.86 11.31 0.86
C PRO A 9 19.04 10.72 -0.29
N LYS A 10 19.70 10.06 -1.25
CA LYS A 10 19.03 9.46 -2.41
C LYS A 10 17.99 8.43 -1.98
N GLU A 11 18.28 7.75 -0.88
CA GLU A 11 17.45 6.76 -0.21
C GLU A 11 16.12 7.36 0.27
N LEU A 12 16.14 8.61 0.76
CA LEU A 12 14.93 9.28 1.22
C LEU A 12 14.04 9.69 0.05
N LYS A 13 14.64 10.12 -1.07
CA LYS A 13 13.89 10.43 -2.31
C LYS A 13 13.25 9.17 -2.90
N LEU A 14 13.98 8.06 -2.92
CA LEU A 14 13.45 6.76 -3.34
C LEU A 14 12.30 6.33 -2.43
N LEU A 15 12.43 6.50 -1.11
CA LEU A 15 11.38 6.15 -0.16
C LEU A 15 10.08 6.94 -0.43
N TYR A 16 10.17 8.25 -0.73
CA TYR A 16 9.00 9.04 -1.14
C TYR A 16 8.39 8.59 -2.48
N LEU A 17 9.22 8.21 -3.47
CA LEU A 17 8.71 7.67 -4.73
C LEU A 17 7.94 6.36 -4.50
N ILE A 18 8.49 5.47 -3.67
CA ILE A 18 7.81 4.21 -3.33
C ILE A 18 6.48 4.50 -2.59
N ASN A 19 6.47 5.48 -1.68
CA ASN A 19 5.23 5.91 -1.02
C ASN A 19 4.19 6.37 -2.03
N PHE A 20 4.58 7.26 -2.95
CA PHE A 20 3.70 7.75 -4.01
C PHE A 20 3.08 6.61 -4.81
N LEU A 21 3.91 5.68 -5.29
CA LEU A 21 3.45 4.55 -6.11
C LEU A 21 2.54 3.61 -5.31
N ASN A 22 2.87 3.34 -4.04
CA ASN A 22 2.03 2.49 -3.20
C ASN A 22 0.68 3.14 -2.88
N SER A 23 0.67 4.45 -2.59
CA SER A 23 -0.55 5.21 -2.35
C SER A 23 -1.41 5.29 -3.61
N TYR A 24 -0.83 5.62 -4.77
CA TYR A 24 -1.52 5.61 -6.06
C TYR A 24 -2.21 4.26 -6.29
N LYS A 25 -1.46 3.16 -6.17
CA LYS A 25 -1.98 1.79 -6.30
C LYS A 25 -3.11 1.50 -5.30
N TYR A 26 -2.98 1.95 -4.05
CA TYR A 26 -3.97 1.70 -3.01
C TYR A 26 -5.28 2.42 -3.33
N PHE A 27 -5.24 3.71 -3.63
CA PHE A 27 -6.43 4.48 -4.00
C PHE A 27 -7.06 3.99 -5.30
N ALA A 28 -6.26 3.60 -6.30
CA ALA A 28 -6.79 3.04 -7.53
C ALA A 28 -7.54 1.72 -7.27
N THR A 29 -6.99 0.88 -6.38
CA THR A 29 -7.67 -0.34 -5.94
C THR A 29 -8.98 -0.01 -5.22
N CYS A 30 -9.03 1.06 -4.42
CA CYS A 30 -10.27 1.47 -3.75
C CYS A 30 -11.39 1.83 -4.71
N LEU A 31 -11.07 2.48 -5.83
CA LEU A 31 -12.06 2.85 -6.85
C LEU A 31 -12.48 1.63 -7.69
N VAL A 32 -11.50 0.82 -8.09
CA VAL A 32 -11.70 -0.24 -9.09
C VAL A 32 -12.23 -1.52 -8.49
N LEU A 33 -11.90 -1.84 -7.23
CA LEU A 33 -12.29 -3.11 -6.62
C LEU A 33 -13.82 -3.33 -6.59
N PRO A 34 -14.64 -2.36 -6.15
CA PRO A 34 -16.10 -2.51 -6.22
C PRO A 34 -16.59 -2.69 -7.66
N LEU A 35 -16.05 -1.90 -8.60
CA LEU A 35 -16.42 -1.96 -10.03
C LEU A 35 -16.10 -3.32 -10.66
N ILE A 36 -14.91 -3.87 -10.41
CA ILE A 36 -14.56 -5.21 -10.91
C ILE A 36 -15.49 -6.25 -10.28
N ALA A 37 -15.78 -6.15 -8.98
CA ALA A 37 -16.65 -7.11 -8.32
C ALA A 37 -18.06 -7.10 -8.95
N THR A 38 -18.65 -5.93 -9.20
CA THR A 38 -20.00 -5.82 -9.76
C THR A 38 -20.03 -6.11 -11.25
N GLU A 39 -19.24 -5.39 -12.06
CA GLU A 39 -19.33 -5.41 -13.52
C GLU A 39 -18.72 -6.66 -14.17
N GLU A 40 -17.54 -7.08 -13.69
CA GLU A 40 -16.80 -8.20 -14.30
C GLU A 40 -17.17 -9.55 -13.69
N PHE A 41 -17.41 -9.58 -12.38
CA PHE A 41 -17.69 -10.81 -11.64
C PHE A 41 -19.16 -10.98 -11.27
N GLY A 42 -20.02 -9.97 -11.43
CA GLY A 42 -21.46 -10.10 -11.16
C GLY A 42 -21.78 -10.32 -9.68
N PHE A 43 -21.04 -9.67 -8.77
CA PHE A 43 -21.46 -9.49 -7.39
C PHE A 43 -22.52 -8.40 -7.29
N THR A 44 -23.35 -8.46 -6.27
CA THR A 44 -24.26 -7.36 -5.94
C THR A 44 -23.49 -6.20 -5.31
N ASP A 45 -24.04 -4.98 -5.35
CA ASP A 45 -23.43 -3.80 -4.73
C ASP A 45 -23.16 -4.00 -3.23
N VAL A 46 -24.04 -4.74 -2.55
CA VAL A 46 -23.90 -5.07 -1.13
C VAL A 46 -22.71 -6.01 -0.91
N GLU A 47 -22.62 -7.10 -1.68
CA GLU A 47 -21.49 -8.04 -1.59
C GLU A 47 -20.16 -7.37 -1.96
N ALA A 48 -20.15 -6.50 -2.98
CA ALA A 48 -18.96 -5.72 -3.36
C ALA A 48 -18.51 -4.79 -2.22
N GLY A 49 -19.46 -4.15 -1.54
CA GLY A 49 -19.21 -3.35 -0.35
C GLY A 49 -18.64 -4.17 0.82
N GLU A 50 -19.15 -5.38 1.05
CA GLU A 50 -18.63 -6.30 2.06
C GLU A 50 -17.21 -6.76 1.75
N ILE A 51 -16.92 -7.11 0.50
CA ILE A 51 -15.58 -7.49 0.03
C ILE A 51 -14.60 -6.34 0.23
N TYR A 52 -15.00 -5.12 -0.16
CA TYR A 52 -14.20 -3.91 0.03
C TYR A 52 -13.91 -3.64 1.52
N GLY A 53 -14.93 -3.75 2.36
CA GLY A 53 -14.78 -3.58 3.81
C GLY A 53 -13.86 -4.63 4.43
N ALA A 54 -14.04 -5.90 4.06
CA ALA A 54 -13.20 -7.00 4.52
C ALA A 54 -11.74 -6.81 4.09
N TRP A 55 -11.50 -6.38 2.86
CA TRP A 55 -10.16 -6.06 2.36
C TRP A 55 -9.46 -4.99 3.22
N GLY A 56 -10.14 -3.87 3.53
CA GLY A 56 -9.59 -2.82 4.39
C GLY A 56 -9.31 -3.28 5.83
N LEU A 57 -10.19 -4.09 6.40
CA LEU A 57 -9.98 -4.70 7.72
C LEU A 57 -8.76 -5.61 7.76
N LEU A 58 -8.59 -6.44 6.73
CA LEU A 58 -7.47 -7.37 6.62
C LEU A 58 -6.14 -6.65 6.41
N ILE A 59 -6.11 -5.53 5.68
CA ILE A 59 -4.92 -4.67 5.62
C ILE A 59 -4.51 -4.24 7.02
N THR A 60 -5.46 -3.77 7.83
CA THR A 60 -5.19 -3.32 9.20
C THR A 60 -4.61 -4.45 10.06
N PHE A 61 -5.18 -5.66 9.94
CA PHE A 61 -4.64 -6.85 10.62
C PHE A 61 -3.19 -7.15 10.21
N TRP A 62 -2.91 -7.15 8.90
CA TRP A 62 -1.57 -7.37 8.38
C TRP A 62 -0.59 -6.26 8.74
N SER A 63 -1.05 -5.00 8.85
CA SER A 63 -0.23 -3.90 9.36
C SER A 63 0.20 -4.12 10.80
N ILE A 64 -0.69 -4.62 11.67
CA ILE A 64 -0.29 -4.97 13.05
C ILE A 64 0.76 -6.09 13.03
N ALA A 65 0.54 -7.15 12.25
CA ALA A 65 1.51 -8.23 12.09
C ALA A 65 2.87 -7.74 11.53
N ALA A 66 2.83 -6.77 10.63
CA ALA A 66 4.02 -6.14 10.06
C ALA A 66 4.88 -5.46 11.12
N SER A 67 4.28 -4.82 12.12
CA SER A 67 5.03 -4.18 13.21
C SER A 67 5.91 -5.20 13.93
N PHE A 68 5.34 -6.36 14.30
CA PHE A 68 6.11 -7.46 14.91
C PHE A 68 7.20 -8.00 13.97
N LEU A 69 6.90 -8.14 12.68
CA LEU A 69 7.85 -8.68 11.71
C LEU A 69 9.05 -7.74 11.50
N VAL A 70 8.80 -6.43 11.41
CA VAL A 70 9.85 -5.41 11.26
C VAL A 70 10.77 -5.37 12.48
N ASP A 71 10.22 -5.53 13.68
CA ASP A 71 11.01 -5.50 14.92
C ASP A 71 11.92 -6.72 15.07
N ASN A 72 11.48 -7.91 14.59
CA ASN A 72 12.24 -9.16 14.72
C ASN A 72 13.19 -9.44 13.55
N VAL A 73 12.76 -9.19 12.31
CA VAL A 73 13.49 -9.60 11.09
C VAL A 73 14.10 -8.41 10.35
N GLY A 74 13.60 -7.20 10.63
CA GLY A 74 14.15 -5.96 10.11
C GLY A 74 13.47 -5.44 8.84
N VAL A 75 13.60 -4.12 8.65
CA VAL A 75 12.92 -3.33 7.61
C VAL A 75 13.15 -3.85 6.19
N ARG A 76 14.39 -4.23 5.84
CA ARG A 76 14.75 -4.62 4.46
C ARG A 76 14.02 -5.89 4.03
N PHE A 77 13.99 -6.89 4.90
CA PHE A 77 13.31 -8.16 4.60
C PHE A 77 11.80 -7.93 4.47
N THR A 78 11.19 -7.22 5.43
CA THR A 78 9.75 -6.93 5.38
C THR A 78 9.35 -6.17 4.12
N ALA A 79 10.13 -5.17 3.71
CA ALA A 79 9.86 -4.42 2.48
C ALA A 79 9.98 -5.28 1.21
N CYS A 80 10.97 -6.17 1.14
CA CYS A 80 11.10 -7.12 0.03
C CYS A 80 9.94 -8.12 0.00
N LEU A 81 9.54 -8.64 1.17
CA LEU A 81 8.43 -9.57 1.30
C LEU A 81 7.10 -8.91 0.89
N SER A 82 6.81 -7.71 1.39
CA SER A 82 5.60 -6.96 1.06
C SER A 82 5.52 -6.67 -0.45
N THR A 83 6.65 -6.29 -1.06
CA THR A 83 6.75 -6.04 -2.50
C THR A 83 6.54 -7.33 -3.30
N GLY A 84 7.17 -8.45 -2.89
CA GLY A 84 7.00 -9.74 -3.56
C GLY A 84 5.56 -10.24 -3.53
N ILE A 85 4.92 -10.21 -2.35
CA ILE A 85 3.51 -10.57 -2.19
C ILE A 85 2.64 -9.64 -3.04
N SER A 86 2.96 -8.34 -3.05
CA SER A 86 2.22 -7.36 -3.84
C SER A 86 2.27 -7.67 -5.34
N ILE A 87 3.45 -7.99 -5.88
CA ILE A 87 3.59 -8.34 -7.30
C ILE A 87 2.80 -9.62 -7.61
N ILE A 88 2.95 -10.66 -6.79
CA ILE A 88 2.24 -11.94 -6.98
C ILE A 88 0.72 -11.73 -6.95
N SER A 89 0.23 -10.95 -5.98
CA SER A 89 -1.19 -10.61 -5.87
C SER A 89 -1.73 -9.99 -7.17
N ARG A 90 -1.00 -9.04 -7.77
CA ARG A 90 -1.48 -8.35 -8.98
C ARG A 90 -1.38 -9.23 -10.22
N CYS A 91 -0.34 -10.06 -10.33
CA CYS A 91 -0.27 -11.06 -11.38
C CYS A 91 -1.48 -12.01 -11.31
N PHE A 92 -1.81 -12.52 -10.12
CA PHE A 92 -2.99 -13.39 -9.94
C PHE A 92 -4.31 -12.67 -10.21
N LEU A 93 -4.42 -11.38 -9.86
CA LEU A 93 -5.62 -10.60 -10.15
C LEU A 93 -5.88 -10.50 -11.66
N VAL A 94 -4.83 -10.23 -12.45
CA VAL A 94 -4.93 -10.09 -13.92
C VAL A 94 -5.41 -11.38 -14.59
N PHE A 95 -5.02 -12.55 -14.06
CA PHE A 95 -5.44 -13.84 -14.60
C PHE A 95 -6.68 -14.43 -13.91
N SER A 96 -7.33 -13.67 -13.01
CA SER A 96 -8.51 -14.15 -12.31
C SER A 96 -9.72 -14.15 -13.24
N THR A 97 -10.33 -15.32 -13.43
CA THR A 97 -11.53 -15.49 -14.28
C THR A 97 -12.73 -15.99 -13.50
N SER A 98 -12.57 -16.27 -12.20
CA SER A 98 -13.64 -16.79 -11.33
C SER A 98 -13.82 -15.94 -10.06
N LYS A 99 -15.04 -15.92 -9.52
CA LYS A 99 -15.34 -15.25 -8.23
C LYS A 99 -14.39 -15.73 -7.12
N ALA A 100 -14.10 -17.03 -7.06
CA ALA A 100 -13.23 -17.61 -6.04
C ALA A 100 -11.78 -17.11 -6.15
N SER A 101 -11.23 -16.98 -7.37
CA SER A 101 -9.88 -16.47 -7.57
C SER A 101 -9.78 -14.99 -7.22
N LEU A 102 -10.80 -14.19 -7.57
CA LEU A 102 -10.89 -12.78 -7.14
C LEU A 102 -10.87 -12.67 -5.61
N LEU A 103 -11.75 -13.41 -4.93
CA LEU A 103 -11.85 -13.39 -3.46
C LEU A 103 -10.55 -13.84 -2.80
N PHE A 104 -9.89 -14.88 -3.32
CA PHE A 104 -8.59 -15.32 -2.80
C PHE A 104 -7.54 -14.21 -2.90
N VAL A 105 -7.46 -13.53 -4.04
CA VAL A 105 -6.50 -12.44 -4.22
C VAL A 105 -6.81 -11.26 -3.30
N VAL A 106 -8.08 -10.83 -3.25
CA VAL A 106 -8.52 -9.64 -2.52
C VAL A 106 -8.55 -9.85 -1.01
N LEU A 107 -8.83 -11.05 -0.52
CA LEU A 107 -8.95 -11.32 0.92
C LEU A 107 -7.68 -11.97 1.51
N VAL A 108 -6.72 -12.42 0.70
CA VAL A 108 -5.52 -13.08 1.22
C VAL A 108 -4.26 -12.37 0.74
N LEU A 109 -4.02 -12.35 -0.57
CA LEU A 109 -2.73 -11.90 -1.11
C LEU A 109 -2.57 -10.37 -1.07
N ALA A 110 -3.54 -9.63 -1.58
CA ALA A 110 -3.52 -8.18 -1.64
C ALA A 110 -3.35 -7.52 -0.26
N PRO A 111 -4.16 -7.86 0.76
CA PRO A 111 -4.08 -7.21 2.06
C PRO A 111 -2.78 -7.55 2.79
N ALA A 112 -2.23 -8.75 2.58
CA ALA A 112 -0.92 -9.12 3.12
C ALA A 112 0.21 -8.26 2.53
N GLY A 113 0.22 -8.06 1.21
CA GLY A 113 1.20 -7.20 0.56
C GLY A 113 1.11 -5.74 1.02
N ASP A 114 -0.11 -5.22 1.10
CA ASP A 114 -0.37 -3.82 1.41
C ASP A 114 -0.12 -3.50 2.88
N GLY A 115 -0.62 -4.34 3.81
CA GLY A 115 -0.44 -4.13 5.25
C GLY A 115 1.02 -4.22 5.70
N LEU A 116 1.81 -5.12 5.09
CA LEU A 116 3.22 -5.30 5.43
C LEU A 116 4.10 -4.08 5.07
N PHE A 117 3.70 -3.30 4.06
CA PHE A 117 4.49 -2.18 3.56
C PHE A 117 4.55 -0.99 4.53
N ASP A 118 3.42 -0.60 5.13
CA ASP A 118 3.29 0.66 5.88
C ASP A 118 4.26 0.76 7.07
N ASN A 119 4.45 -0.34 7.80
CA ASN A 119 5.38 -0.34 8.94
C ASN A 119 6.83 -0.28 8.50
N ALA A 120 7.20 -1.01 7.44
CA ALA A 120 8.55 -0.96 6.89
C ALA A 120 8.88 0.46 6.39
N PHE A 121 7.92 1.12 5.74
CA PHE A 121 8.05 2.51 5.30
C PHE A 121 8.27 3.47 6.46
N ASN A 122 7.41 3.42 7.49
CA ASN A 122 7.49 4.33 8.64
C ASN A 122 8.81 4.18 9.42
N VAL A 123 9.28 2.94 9.61
CA VAL A 123 10.58 2.69 10.26
C VAL A 123 11.74 3.14 9.36
N GLY A 124 11.67 2.91 8.05
CA GLY A 124 12.64 3.40 7.08
C GLY A 124 12.76 4.94 7.11
N LEU A 125 11.62 5.63 7.11
CA LEU A 125 11.56 7.09 7.17
C LEU A 125 12.16 7.62 8.48
N LYS A 126 11.88 6.95 9.60
CA LYS A 126 12.47 7.27 10.91
C LYS A 126 13.99 7.07 10.95
N LYS A 127 14.51 6.04 10.27
CA LYS A 127 15.97 5.74 10.18
C LYS A 127 16.73 6.73 9.30
N LEU A 128 16.10 7.23 8.23
CA LEU A 128 16.71 8.19 7.31
C LEU A 128 16.57 9.66 7.75
N THR A 129 15.93 9.93 8.89
CA THR A 129 15.64 11.28 9.39
C THR A 129 16.15 11.50 10.81
N THR A 130 16.50 12.74 11.13
CA THR A 130 16.95 13.13 12.47
C THR A 130 15.76 13.61 13.31
N LYS A 131 15.92 13.72 14.63
CA LYS A 131 14.85 14.22 15.51
C LYS A 131 14.30 15.59 15.07
N SER A 132 15.15 16.47 14.52
CA SER A 132 14.76 17.81 14.07
C SER A 132 14.08 17.83 12.69
N THR A 133 14.43 16.91 11.79
CA THR A 133 13.86 16.87 10.43
C THR A 133 12.69 15.90 10.27
N ARG A 134 12.52 14.97 11.22
CA ARG A 134 11.51 13.92 11.16
C ARG A 134 10.07 14.44 11.03
N PRO A 135 9.58 15.40 11.83
CA PRO A 135 8.20 15.87 11.68
C PRO A 135 7.91 16.41 10.28
N PHE A 136 8.87 17.17 9.72
CA PHE A 136 8.78 17.69 8.35
C PHE A 136 8.80 16.56 7.30
N ALA A 137 9.63 15.54 7.49
CA ALA A 137 9.68 14.39 6.58
C ALA A 137 8.37 13.58 6.57
N PHE A 138 7.76 13.35 7.73
CA PHE A 138 6.44 12.71 7.82
C PHE A 138 5.34 13.58 7.19
N ALA A 139 5.40 14.91 7.35
CA ALA A 139 4.46 15.81 6.67
C ALA A 139 4.59 15.70 5.14
N ILE A 140 5.81 15.63 4.59
CA ILE A 140 6.03 15.41 3.16
C ILE A 140 5.51 14.04 2.72
N ALA A 141 5.77 12.98 3.50
CA ALA A 141 5.24 11.65 3.20
C ALA A 141 3.71 11.67 3.08
N TYR A 142 3.03 12.36 3.99
CA TYR A 142 1.58 12.53 3.94
C TYR A 142 1.12 13.31 2.69
N THR A 143 1.79 14.41 2.35
CA THR A 143 1.51 15.15 1.11
C THR A 143 1.68 14.26 -0.12
N VAL A 144 2.76 13.48 -0.18
CA VAL A 144 3.04 12.55 -1.29
C VAL A 144 1.99 11.45 -1.38
N MET A 145 1.51 10.94 -0.24
CA MET A 145 0.42 9.95 -0.19
C MET A 145 -0.87 10.52 -0.80
N ASN A 146 -1.26 11.74 -0.41
CA ASN A 146 -2.45 12.40 -0.96
C ASN A 146 -2.30 12.73 -2.45
N LEU A 147 -1.09 13.09 -2.91
CA LEU A 147 -0.83 13.23 -4.34
C LEU A 147 -1.06 11.91 -5.08
N GLY A 148 -0.67 10.77 -4.49
CA GLY A 148 -0.97 9.45 -5.05
C GLY A 148 -2.48 9.22 -5.21
N GLY A 149 -3.27 9.59 -4.21
CA GLY A 149 -4.74 9.54 -4.29
C GLY A 149 -5.30 10.46 -5.37
N ALA A 150 -4.88 11.71 -5.41
CA ALA A 150 -5.33 12.65 -6.44
C ALA A 150 -5.01 12.16 -7.87
N PHE A 151 -3.85 11.53 -8.09
CA PHE A 151 -3.50 10.97 -9.39
C PHE A 151 -4.34 9.73 -9.73
N SER A 152 -4.65 8.90 -8.74
CA SER A 152 -5.53 7.74 -8.93
C SER A 152 -6.89 8.16 -9.47
N ASP A 153 -7.53 9.16 -8.85
CA ASP A 153 -8.86 9.63 -9.24
C ASP A 153 -8.93 10.23 -10.66
N ASN A 154 -7.81 10.75 -11.18
CA ASN A 154 -7.77 11.38 -12.51
C ASN A 154 -7.37 10.41 -13.65
N LEU A 155 -6.81 9.24 -13.32
CA LEU A 155 -6.28 8.26 -14.29
C LEU A 155 -7.12 6.97 -14.38
N THR A 156 -8.13 6.84 -13.54
CA THR A 156 -9.01 5.67 -13.41
C THR A 156 -10.43 6.06 -13.77
#